data_AF-A0A9P6ZU76-F1
#
_entry.id   AF-A0A9P6ZU76-F1
#
_cell.length_a   1.000
_cell.length_b   1.000
_cell.length_c   1.000
_cell.angle_alpha   90.00
_cell.angle_beta   90.00
_cell.angle_gamma   90.00
#
_symmetry.space_group_name_H-M   'P 1'
#
loop_
_entity.id
_entity.type
_entity.pdbx_description
1 polymer ?
#
loop_
_entity_poly.entity_id
_entity_poly.type
_entity_poly.pdbx_seq_one_letter_code
_entity_poly.pdbx_strand_id
1 'polypeptide(L)'
;MSLPPTTKQTVLTGFTTPTDTTNVLKQLRATAALAVKMQQEAEDASRRAAEDLQRAEEEAEAKAKAEEESQRRAVEKKLAEVDKKKTGTERARRCTGCAKAKFDVPCTLTVTSSSITRCDRCRRLKIACTFPGEVERSKQKKRMMDEVESPRRGKGKKKSRHQSPIEIEEEADEMTPTVAALQMLADKIGQLTDLVGQVNNAMAEGFAAHRKELHRMVTALDLLLEYREATNESIKQE
;
A
#
# COMPACT_ATOMS: atom_id res chain seq x y z
N MET A 1 -45.30 60.16 52.83
CA MET A 1 -44.73 58.84 52.49
C MET A 1 -44.91 58.62 51.01
N SER A 2 -43.80 58.33 50.33
CA SER A 2 -43.59 58.55 48.90
C SER A 2 -44.23 57.49 48.01
N LEU A 3 -44.86 57.94 46.92
CA LEU A 3 -45.24 57.12 45.77
C LEU A 3 -44.00 56.69 44.97
N PRO A 4 -43.95 55.47 44.42
CA PRO A 4 -42.83 55.04 43.59
C PRO A 4 -42.85 55.74 42.21
N PRO A 5 -41.67 55.98 41.59
CA PRO A 5 -41.59 56.63 40.30
C PRO A 5 -41.99 55.66 39.18
N THR A 6 -42.81 56.16 38.26
CA THR A 6 -43.20 55.48 37.03
C THR A 6 -41.99 55.35 36.10
N THR A 7 -41.63 54.11 35.79
CA THR A 7 -40.65 53.75 34.76
C THR A 7 -41.20 54.17 33.40
N LYS A 8 -40.67 55.25 32.84
CA LYS A 8 -40.93 55.64 31.46
C LYS A 8 -40.29 54.61 30.54
N GLN A 9 -41.09 53.77 29.89
CA GLN A 9 -40.65 52.97 28.76
C GLN A 9 -40.32 53.92 27.61
N THR A 10 -39.02 54.06 27.32
CA THR A 10 -38.56 54.67 26.07
C THR A 10 -38.81 53.68 24.95
N VAL A 11 -39.96 53.80 24.28
CA VAL A 11 -40.22 53.08 23.03
C VAL A 11 -39.34 53.73 21.95
N LEU A 12 -38.22 53.08 21.62
CA LEU A 12 -37.40 53.41 20.45
C LEU A 12 -38.19 53.02 19.19
N THR A 13 -39.09 53.89 18.73
CA THR A 13 -39.67 53.80 17.38
C THR A 13 -38.71 54.44 16.38
N GLY A 14 -37.58 53.78 16.13
CA GLY A 14 -36.75 54.07 14.96
C GLY A 14 -37.37 53.40 13.73
N PHE A 15 -38.38 54.04 13.13
CA PHE A 15 -38.94 53.64 11.85
C PHE A 15 -37.88 53.85 10.75
N THR A 16 -37.12 52.80 10.43
CA THR A 16 -36.40 52.73 9.15
C THR A 16 -37.44 52.64 8.04
N THR A 17 -37.29 53.45 6.99
CA THR A 17 -38.24 53.53 5.89
C THR A 17 -38.45 52.14 5.25
N PRO A 18 -39.63 51.86 4.68
CA PRO A 18 -39.94 50.55 4.10
C PRO A 18 -38.91 50.14 3.05
N THR A 19 -38.41 51.06 2.22
CA THR A 19 -37.43 50.81 1.17
C THR A 19 -36.12 50.18 1.67
N ASP A 20 -35.69 50.51 2.89
CA ASP A 20 -34.44 50.02 3.47
C ASP A 20 -34.52 48.51 3.81
N THR A 21 -35.64 48.07 4.38
CA THR A 21 -35.84 46.66 4.74
C THR A 21 -35.95 45.74 3.52
N THR A 22 -36.47 46.23 2.39
CA THR A 22 -36.52 45.47 1.12
C THR A 22 -35.13 45.24 0.54
N ASN A 23 -34.26 46.25 0.62
CA ASN A 23 -32.90 46.11 0.13
C ASN A 23 -32.10 45.13 1.00
N VAL A 24 -32.28 45.16 2.32
CA VAL A 24 -31.67 44.19 3.25
C VAL A 24 -32.13 42.76 2.96
N LEU A 25 -33.43 42.54 2.74
CA LEU A 25 -33.95 41.20 2.40
C LEU A 25 -33.42 40.67 1.06
N LYS A 26 -33.33 41.54 0.04
CA LYS A 26 -32.72 41.18 -1.26
C LYS A 26 -31.24 40.83 -1.12
N GLN A 27 -30.51 41.56 -0.28
CA GLN A 27 -29.10 41.31 -0.02
C GLN A 27 -28.87 40.00 0.76
N LEU A 28 -29.73 39.70 1.74
CA LEU A 28 -29.75 38.42 2.46
C LEU A 28 -30.08 37.24 1.52
N ARG A 29 -31.02 37.40 0.59
CA ARG A 29 -31.34 36.37 -0.41
C ARG A 29 -30.15 36.10 -1.33
N ALA A 30 -29.49 37.16 -1.82
CA ALA A 30 -28.33 37.03 -2.70
C ALA A 30 -27.14 36.34 -2.00
N THR A 31 -26.90 36.68 -0.73
CA THR A 31 -25.83 36.05 0.07
C THR A 31 -26.14 34.59 0.40
N ALA A 32 -27.39 34.26 0.74
CA ALA A 32 -27.82 32.88 0.93
C ALA A 32 -27.67 32.05 -0.36
N ALA A 33 -28.05 32.60 -1.52
CA ALA A 33 -27.89 31.92 -2.81
C ALA A 33 -26.43 31.65 -3.17
N LEU A 34 -25.52 32.59 -2.86
CA LEU A 34 -24.07 32.39 -3.04
C LEU A 34 -23.52 31.29 -2.13
N ALA A 35 -23.95 31.25 -0.86
CA ALA A 35 -23.55 30.20 0.07
C ALA A 35 -23.97 28.79 -0.41
N VAL A 36 -25.19 28.66 -0.96
CA VAL A 36 -25.67 27.40 -1.54
C VAL A 36 -24.83 26.97 -2.74
N LYS A 37 -24.48 27.91 -3.64
CA LYS A 37 -23.61 27.60 -4.79
C LYS A 37 -22.22 27.15 -4.37
N MET A 38 -21.58 27.86 -3.44
CA MET A 38 -20.26 27.46 -2.94
C MET A 38 -20.29 26.08 -2.29
N GLN A 39 -21.38 25.74 -1.60
CA GLN A 39 -21.53 24.42 -0.99
C GLN A 39 -21.70 23.31 -2.04
N GLN A 40 -22.46 23.57 -3.11
CA GLN A 40 -22.58 22.62 -4.23
C GLN A 40 -21.24 22.38 -4.94
N GLU A 41 -20.48 23.44 -5.20
CA GLU A 41 -19.16 23.33 -5.83
C GLU A 41 -18.18 22.52 -4.97
N ALA A 42 -18.21 22.71 -3.64
CA ALA A 42 -17.40 21.93 -2.70
C ALA A 42 -17.79 20.44 -2.68
N GLU A 43 -19.08 20.13 -2.74
CA GLU A 43 -19.59 18.74 -2.78
C GLU A 43 -19.22 18.05 -4.11
N ASP A 44 -19.33 18.76 -5.23
CA ASP A 44 -18.91 18.25 -6.54
C ASP A 44 -17.39 18.01 -6.60
N ALA A 45 -16.59 18.91 -6.02
CA ALA A 45 -15.15 18.73 -5.94
C ALA A 45 -14.79 17.51 -5.05
N SER A 46 -15.48 17.34 -3.94
CA SER A 46 -15.28 16.19 -3.05
C SER A 46 -15.66 14.87 -3.72
N ARG A 47 -16.75 14.84 -4.50
CA ARG A 47 -17.16 13.62 -5.23
C ARG A 47 -16.12 13.22 -6.27
N ARG A 48 -15.60 14.19 -7.04
CA ARG A 48 -14.54 13.93 -8.03
C ARG A 48 -13.26 13.39 -7.37
N ALA A 49 -12.86 13.96 -6.24
CA ALA A 49 -11.69 13.49 -5.50
C ALA A 49 -11.87 12.04 -5.00
N ALA A 50 -13.07 11.66 -4.57
CA ALA A 50 -13.38 10.29 -4.17
C ALA A 50 -13.34 9.32 -5.37
N GLU A 51 -13.89 9.71 -6.52
CA GLU A 51 -13.84 8.91 -7.75
C GLU A 51 -12.40 8.69 -8.25
N ASP A 52 -11.55 9.71 -8.17
CA ASP A 52 -10.15 9.59 -8.56
C ASP A 52 -9.34 8.70 -7.60
N LEU A 53 -9.62 8.74 -6.29
CA LEU A 53 -9.04 7.81 -5.32
C LEU A 53 -9.44 6.37 -5.62
N GLN A 54 -10.72 6.12 -5.90
CA GLN A 54 -11.20 4.78 -6.23
C GLN A 54 -10.54 4.25 -7.51
N ARG A 55 -10.39 5.08 -8.54
CA ARG A 55 -9.68 4.71 -9.77
C ARG A 55 -8.21 4.39 -9.50
N ALA A 56 -7.55 5.14 -8.62
CA ALA A 56 -6.15 4.89 -8.25
C ALA A 56 -5.98 3.56 -7.48
N GLU A 57 -6.93 3.21 -6.60
CA GLU A 57 -6.94 1.91 -5.92
C GLU A 57 -7.13 0.75 -6.89
N GLU A 58 -8.07 0.86 -7.83
CA GLU A 58 -8.27 -0.16 -8.88
C GLU A 58 -7.02 -0.34 -9.76
N GLU A 59 -6.34 0.75 -10.11
CA GLU A 59 -5.10 0.67 -10.89
C GLU A 59 -3.95 0.04 -10.10
N ALA A 60 -3.87 0.32 -8.79
CA ALA A 60 -2.89 -0.29 -7.90
C ALA A 60 -3.15 -1.80 -7.73
N GLU A 61 -4.40 -2.21 -7.57
CA GLU A 61 -4.78 -3.62 -7.46
C GLU A 61 -4.49 -4.39 -8.77
N ALA A 62 -4.77 -3.77 -9.93
CA ALA A 62 -4.45 -4.35 -11.23
C ALA A 62 -2.94 -4.56 -11.42
N LYS A 63 -2.11 -3.59 -10.99
CA LYS A 63 -0.65 -3.72 -11.03
C LYS A 63 -0.14 -4.83 -10.11
N ALA A 64 -0.69 -4.94 -8.90
CA ALA A 64 -0.33 -5.99 -7.95
C ALA A 64 -0.64 -7.39 -8.51
N LYS A 65 -1.81 -7.58 -9.12
CA LYS A 65 -2.18 -8.85 -9.76
C LYS A 65 -1.25 -9.23 -10.91
N ALA A 66 -0.86 -8.26 -11.74
CA ALA A 66 0.08 -8.49 -12.84
C ALA A 66 1.48 -8.89 -12.32
N GLU A 67 1.93 -8.28 -11.22
CA GLU A 67 3.20 -8.61 -10.60
C GLU A 67 3.17 -10.02 -9.98
N GLU A 68 2.10 -10.39 -9.29
CA GLU A 68 1.92 -11.74 -8.72
C GLU A 68 1.91 -12.82 -9.83
N GLU A 69 1.22 -12.57 -10.94
CA GLU A 69 1.18 -13.50 -12.07
C GLU A 69 2.58 -13.66 -12.70
N SER A 70 3.35 -12.58 -12.81
CA SER A 70 4.73 -12.62 -13.30
C SER A 70 5.64 -13.47 -12.40
N GLN A 71 5.47 -13.38 -11.08
CA GLN A 71 6.23 -14.16 -10.11
C GLN A 71 5.86 -15.64 -10.18
N ARG A 72 4.56 -15.98 -10.30
CA ARG A 72 4.10 -17.36 -10.49
C ARG A 72 4.70 -18.00 -11.75
N ARG A 73 4.70 -17.29 -12.88
CA ARG A 73 5.32 -17.77 -14.14
C ARG A 73 6.83 -17.96 -14.01
N ALA A 74 7.52 -17.11 -13.25
CA ALA A 74 8.95 -17.26 -13.00
C ALA A 74 9.27 -18.48 -12.12
N VAL A 75 8.43 -18.79 -11.14
CA VAL A 75 8.57 -19.98 -10.28
C VAL A 75 8.29 -21.25 -11.08
N GLU A 76 7.25 -21.28 -11.91
CA GLU A 76 6.92 -22.41 -12.76
C GLU A 76 8.04 -22.73 -13.77
N LYS A 77 8.63 -21.68 -14.38
CA LYS A 77 9.79 -21.85 -15.27
C LYS A 77 11.00 -22.42 -14.54
N LYS A 78 11.25 -22.02 -13.29
CA LYS A 78 12.33 -22.57 -12.46
C LYS A 78 12.09 -24.03 -12.09
N LEU A 79 10.85 -24.40 -11.76
CA LEU A 79 10.47 -25.80 -11.49
C LEU A 79 10.64 -26.69 -12.72
N ALA A 80 10.20 -26.23 -13.90
CA ALA A 80 10.40 -26.95 -15.15
C ALA A 80 11.88 -27.13 -15.53
N GLU A 81 12.75 -26.16 -15.18
CA GLU A 81 14.20 -26.27 -15.39
C GLU A 81 14.87 -27.23 -14.40
N VAL A 82 14.33 -27.36 -13.17
CA VAL A 82 14.78 -28.33 -12.17
C VAL A 82 14.40 -29.76 -12.57
N ASP A 83 13.19 -29.98 -13.10
CA ASP A 83 12.78 -31.30 -13.57
C ASP A 83 13.53 -31.77 -14.81
N LYS A 84 13.87 -30.86 -15.73
CA LYS A 84 14.76 -31.16 -16.87
C LYS A 84 16.19 -31.48 -16.45
N LYS A 85 16.63 -31.09 -15.24
CA LYS A 85 17.94 -31.46 -14.69
C LYS A 85 17.92 -32.82 -13.97
N LYS A 86 16.75 -33.35 -13.58
CA LYS A 86 16.64 -34.68 -12.95
C LYS A 86 16.71 -35.84 -13.93
N THR A 87 16.30 -35.66 -15.20
CA THR A 87 16.24 -36.75 -16.19
C THR A 87 17.56 -37.04 -16.91
N GLY A 88 18.67 -36.39 -16.53
CA GLY A 88 19.96 -36.48 -17.24
C GLY A 88 21.08 -37.30 -16.58
N THR A 89 20.89 -37.92 -15.41
CA THR A 89 22.02 -38.56 -14.68
C THR A 89 21.73 -39.95 -14.11
N GLU A 90 20.89 -40.73 -14.78
CA GLU A 90 20.68 -42.15 -14.44
C GLU A 90 21.58 -43.11 -15.25
N ARG A 91 22.73 -42.65 -15.75
CA ARG A 91 23.85 -43.55 -16.02
C ARG A 91 24.62 -43.72 -14.72
N ALA A 92 24.35 -44.83 -14.03
CA ALA A 92 25.07 -45.34 -12.87
C ALA A 92 26.55 -44.88 -12.86
N ARG A 93 26.89 -44.01 -11.90
CA ARG A 93 28.27 -43.51 -11.72
C ARG A 93 29.20 -44.69 -11.45
N ARG A 94 29.97 -45.11 -12.46
CA ARG A 94 31.10 -46.05 -12.31
C ARG A 94 32.39 -45.24 -12.21
N CYS A 95 33.28 -45.55 -11.29
CA CYS A 95 34.62 -44.95 -11.29
C CYS A 95 35.46 -45.57 -12.42
N THR A 96 36.49 -44.85 -12.88
CA THR A 96 37.33 -45.24 -14.03
C THR A 96 37.96 -46.64 -13.89
N GLY A 97 38.27 -47.07 -12.67
CA GLY A 97 38.74 -48.42 -12.36
C GLY A 97 37.66 -49.50 -12.53
N CYS A 98 36.43 -49.24 -12.10
CA CYS A 98 35.32 -50.19 -12.27
C CYS A 98 34.84 -50.29 -13.72
N ALA A 99 34.92 -49.19 -14.46
CA ALA A 99 34.69 -49.21 -15.91
C ALA A 99 35.71 -50.10 -16.65
N LYS A 100 37.00 -50.05 -16.27
CA LYS A 100 38.05 -50.88 -16.86
C LYS A 100 37.95 -52.36 -16.47
N ALA A 101 37.51 -52.66 -15.26
CA ALA A 101 37.37 -54.02 -14.76
C ALA A 101 36.03 -54.69 -15.14
N LYS A 102 35.21 -54.04 -15.99
CA LYS A 102 33.89 -54.52 -16.45
C LYS A 102 32.95 -54.93 -15.30
N PHE A 103 32.96 -54.19 -14.19
CA PHE A 103 31.93 -54.36 -13.17
C PHE A 103 30.64 -53.69 -13.65
N ASP A 104 29.55 -54.45 -13.71
CA ASP A 104 28.26 -53.95 -14.18
C ASP A 104 27.43 -53.20 -13.13
N VAL A 105 27.90 -53.26 -11.88
CA VAL A 105 27.25 -52.66 -10.71
C VAL A 105 27.86 -51.29 -10.40
N PRO A 106 27.07 -50.28 -9.95
CA PRO A 106 27.60 -49.02 -9.45
C PRO A 106 28.59 -49.23 -8.30
N CYS A 107 29.58 -48.35 -8.18
CA CYS A 107 30.59 -48.38 -7.14
C CYS A 107 30.60 -47.06 -6.34
N THR A 108 30.92 -47.13 -5.06
CA THR A 108 31.00 -45.98 -4.16
C THR A 108 32.41 -45.82 -3.59
N LEU A 109 32.76 -44.60 -3.17
CA LEU A 109 34.02 -44.36 -2.44
C LEU A 109 33.73 -44.42 -0.94
N THR A 110 34.38 -45.34 -0.25
CA THR A 110 34.31 -45.49 1.20
C THR A 110 35.53 -44.80 1.84
N VAL A 111 35.31 -44.12 2.96
CA VAL A 111 36.36 -43.48 3.74
C VAL A 111 37.03 -44.56 4.60
N THR A 112 38.32 -44.75 4.42
CA THR A 112 39.12 -45.73 5.17
C THR A 112 39.95 -45.09 6.28
N SER A 113 40.22 -43.78 6.19
CA SER A 113 40.83 -42.95 7.25
C SER A 113 40.53 -41.47 6.97
N SER A 114 40.92 -40.57 7.88
CA SER A 114 40.59 -39.12 7.88
C SER A 114 40.82 -38.37 6.54
N SER A 115 41.64 -38.90 5.64
CA SER A 115 41.87 -38.33 4.30
C SER A 115 41.90 -39.35 3.15
N ILE A 116 41.73 -40.65 3.43
CA ILE A 116 41.92 -41.72 2.45
C ILE A 116 40.58 -42.34 2.08
N THR A 117 40.19 -42.18 0.82
CA THR A 117 38.99 -42.79 0.23
C THR A 117 39.36 -43.89 -0.77
N ARG A 118 38.70 -45.05 -0.70
CA ARG A 118 38.88 -46.20 -1.61
C ARG A 118 37.56 -46.62 -2.22
N CYS A 119 37.60 -47.08 -3.46
CA CYS A 119 36.44 -47.68 -4.11
C CYS A 119 36.08 -49.01 -3.44
N ASP A 120 34.81 -49.18 -3.08
CA ASP A 120 34.26 -50.41 -2.50
C ASP A 120 34.44 -51.65 -3.40
N ARG A 121 34.41 -51.47 -4.72
CA ARG A 121 34.53 -52.56 -5.70
C ARG A 121 35.96 -52.82 -6.16
N CYS A 122 36.64 -51.82 -6.73
CA CYS A 122 37.98 -52.02 -7.28
C CYS A 122 39.11 -51.80 -6.28
N ARG A 123 38.80 -51.40 -5.03
CA ARG A 123 39.73 -51.13 -3.92
C ARG A 123 40.81 -50.06 -4.20
N ARG A 124 40.76 -49.41 -5.36
CA ARG A 124 41.68 -48.33 -5.73
C ARG A 124 41.35 -47.07 -4.94
N LEU A 125 42.41 -46.33 -4.59
CA LEU A 125 42.32 -45.02 -3.95
C LEU A 125 41.64 -44.00 -4.88
N LYS A 126 40.96 -42.99 -4.31
CA LYS A 126 40.28 -41.92 -5.06
C LYS A 126 41.17 -41.24 -6.10
N ILE A 127 42.47 -41.08 -5.80
CA ILE A 127 43.44 -40.47 -6.73
C ILE A 127 43.61 -41.29 -8.02
N ALA A 128 43.35 -42.59 -7.98
CA ALA A 128 43.46 -43.53 -9.09
C ALA A 128 42.10 -44.10 -9.56
N CYS A 129 40.99 -43.79 -8.86
CA CYS A 129 39.61 -44.12 -9.26
C CYS A 129 38.71 -42.90 -9.11
N THR A 130 38.68 -42.06 -10.13
CA THR A 130 37.81 -40.89 -10.23
C THR A 130 36.52 -41.21 -10.98
N PHE A 131 35.45 -40.48 -10.69
CA PHE A 131 34.23 -40.56 -11.48
C PHE A 131 34.33 -39.65 -12.72
N PRO A 132 33.91 -40.12 -13.91
CA PRO A 132 33.78 -39.26 -15.07
C PRO A 132 32.80 -38.11 -14.76
N GLY A 133 33.26 -36.86 -14.93
CA GLY A 133 32.52 -35.62 -14.61
C GLY A 133 32.98 -34.89 -13.34
N GLU A 134 33.72 -35.52 -12.43
CA GLU A 134 34.29 -34.83 -11.24
C GLU A 134 35.46 -33.91 -11.63
N VAL A 135 36.22 -34.30 -12.67
CA VAL A 135 37.36 -33.55 -13.21
C VAL A 135 36.92 -32.28 -13.96
N GLU A 136 35.79 -32.31 -14.67
CA GLU A 136 35.26 -31.13 -15.38
C GLU A 136 34.80 -30.03 -14.43
N ARG A 137 34.07 -30.37 -13.36
CA ARG A 137 33.63 -29.40 -12.35
C ARG A 137 34.79 -28.71 -11.65
N SER A 138 35.89 -29.44 -11.41
CA SER A 138 37.11 -28.87 -10.82
C SER A 138 37.81 -27.87 -11.74
N LYS A 139 37.87 -28.14 -13.06
CA LYS A 139 38.47 -27.24 -14.05
C LYS A 139 37.59 -26.02 -14.31
N GLN A 140 36.27 -26.20 -14.33
CA GLN A 140 35.32 -25.11 -14.50
C GLN A 140 35.33 -24.17 -13.30
N LYS A 141 35.40 -24.70 -12.07
CA LYS A 141 35.51 -23.89 -10.85
C LYS A 141 36.85 -23.13 -10.78
N LYS A 142 37.95 -23.71 -11.28
CA LYS A 142 39.25 -23.03 -11.39
C LYS A 142 39.21 -21.88 -12.39
N ARG A 143 38.62 -22.08 -13.58
CA ARG A 143 38.42 -21.02 -14.57
C ARG A 143 37.55 -19.88 -14.05
N MET A 144 36.48 -20.20 -13.31
CA MET A 144 35.64 -19.18 -12.67
C MET A 144 36.39 -18.37 -11.61
N MET A 145 37.34 -18.96 -10.88
CA MET A 145 38.17 -18.20 -9.94
C MET A 145 39.25 -17.38 -10.63
N ASP A 146 39.92 -17.92 -11.65
CA ASP A 146 40.91 -17.17 -12.45
C ASP A 146 40.26 -15.99 -13.20
N GLU A 147 38.99 -16.12 -13.60
CA GLU A 147 38.22 -15.04 -14.25
C GLU A 147 37.73 -13.97 -13.24
N VAL A 148 37.55 -14.34 -11.97
CA VAL A 148 37.19 -13.41 -10.88
C VAL A 148 38.42 -12.67 -10.32
N GLU A 149 39.63 -13.20 -10.53
CA GLU A 149 40.88 -12.62 -10.00
C GLU A 149 41.64 -11.74 -11.00
N SER A 150 41.10 -11.51 -12.21
CA SER A 150 41.69 -10.56 -13.16
C SER A 150 41.38 -9.10 -12.77
N PRO A 151 42.36 -8.31 -12.29
CA PRO A 151 42.11 -6.97 -11.81
C PRO A 151 42.02 -6.02 -13.01
N ARG A 152 40.80 -5.73 -13.49
CA ARG A 152 40.58 -4.53 -14.30
C ARG A 152 40.84 -3.31 -13.41
N ARG A 153 42.05 -2.75 -13.53
CA ARG A 153 42.45 -1.42 -13.06
C ARG A 153 41.35 -0.41 -13.37
N GLY A 154 40.80 0.25 -12.34
CA GLY A 154 39.93 1.40 -12.59
C GLY A 154 39.11 1.96 -11.43
N LYS A 155 39.77 2.40 -10.36
CA LYS A 155 39.32 3.43 -9.39
C LYS A 155 37.93 3.29 -8.74
N GLY A 156 37.92 2.82 -7.50
CA GLY A 156 36.84 3.05 -6.54
C GLY A 156 37.21 2.50 -5.16
N LYS A 157 37.35 3.38 -4.16
CA LYS A 157 37.91 3.07 -2.84
C LYS A 157 37.00 2.16 -2.00
N LYS A 158 37.62 1.16 -1.36
CA LYS A 158 37.36 0.53 -0.05
C LYS A 158 35.89 0.27 0.34
N LYS A 159 35.58 -1.00 0.61
CA LYS A 159 35.00 -1.45 1.90
C LYS A 159 35.22 -2.94 2.08
N SER A 160 35.90 -3.27 3.17
CA SER A 160 36.03 -4.61 3.74
C SER A 160 34.66 -5.21 4.04
N ARG A 161 34.48 -6.50 3.75
CA ARG A 161 33.52 -7.31 4.49
C ARG A 161 34.03 -8.74 4.61
N HIS A 162 34.44 -9.10 5.83
CA HIS A 162 34.62 -10.47 6.26
C HIS A 162 33.32 -11.26 6.02
N GLN A 163 33.44 -12.46 5.45
CA GLN A 163 32.42 -13.50 5.54
C GLN A 163 32.77 -14.37 6.75
N SER A 164 31.89 -14.34 7.75
CA SER A 164 31.83 -15.32 8.83
C SER A 164 31.04 -16.56 8.38
N PRO A 165 31.19 -17.70 9.09
CA PRO A 165 30.58 -18.99 8.75
C PRO A 165 29.07 -18.99 8.95
N ILE A 166 28.37 -19.81 8.15
CA ILE A 166 26.94 -20.09 8.28
C ILE A 166 26.81 -21.38 9.10
N GLU A 167 26.39 -21.25 10.35
CA GLU A 167 25.76 -22.34 11.11
C GLU A 167 24.25 -22.12 11.05
N ILE A 168 23.56 -23.16 10.57
CA ILE A 168 22.11 -23.23 10.44
C ILE A 168 21.68 -24.04 11.66
N GLU A 169 21.07 -23.42 12.66
CA GLU A 169 20.30 -24.14 13.67
C GLU A 169 19.07 -23.32 14.09
N GLU A 170 17.94 -23.96 13.80
CA GLU A 170 16.65 -23.97 14.51
C GLU A 170 15.71 -22.75 14.44
N GLU A 171 14.56 -23.05 13.82
CA GLU A 171 13.26 -22.40 13.97
C GLU A 171 12.94 -22.16 15.45
N ALA A 172 12.94 -20.89 15.86
CA ALA A 172 12.12 -20.41 16.95
C ALA A 172 11.20 -19.33 16.38
N ASP A 173 9.91 -19.63 16.37
CA ASP A 173 8.79 -18.80 15.93
C ASP A 173 8.57 -17.65 16.92
N GLU A 174 9.59 -16.81 17.11
CA GLU A 174 9.43 -15.51 17.74
C GLU A 174 8.96 -14.54 16.66
N MET A 175 7.72 -14.06 16.77
CA MET A 175 7.27 -12.85 16.09
C MET A 175 8.33 -11.79 16.32
N THR A 176 9.21 -11.61 15.33
CA THR A 176 10.31 -10.66 15.42
C THR A 176 9.71 -9.31 15.83
N PRO A 177 10.36 -8.54 16.73
CA PRO A 177 9.82 -7.28 17.23
C PRO A 177 9.39 -6.30 16.11
N THR A 178 9.91 -6.49 14.90
CA THR A 178 9.48 -5.85 13.67
C THR A 178 8.05 -6.20 13.24
N VAL A 179 7.60 -7.45 13.32
CA VAL A 179 6.23 -7.85 12.95
C VAL A 179 5.22 -7.32 13.97
N ALA A 180 5.53 -7.38 15.27
CA ALA A 180 4.70 -6.78 16.30
C ALA A 180 4.55 -5.25 16.13
N ALA A 181 5.65 -4.56 15.78
CA ALA A 181 5.61 -3.13 15.48
C ALA A 181 4.78 -2.79 14.24
N LEU A 182 4.85 -3.63 13.19
CA LEU A 182 4.04 -3.46 11.98
C LEU A 182 2.55 -3.67 12.25
N GLN A 183 2.20 -4.67 13.07
CA GLN A 183 0.81 -4.90 13.47
C GLN A 183 0.25 -3.71 14.27
N MET A 184 1.02 -3.19 15.23
CA MET A 184 0.62 -2.00 15.98
C MET A 184 0.44 -0.76 15.09
N LEU A 185 1.26 -0.61 14.04
CA LEU A 185 1.11 0.46 13.07
C LEU A 185 -0.16 0.27 12.23
N ALA A 186 -0.44 -0.95 11.77
CA ALA A 186 -1.65 -1.27 11.03
C ALA A 186 -2.92 -1.00 11.87
N ASP A 187 -2.92 -1.40 13.14
CA ASP A 187 -4.05 -1.17 14.05
C ASP A 187 -4.28 0.33 14.29
N LYS A 188 -3.19 1.11 14.45
CA LYS A 188 -3.28 2.57 14.59
C LYS A 188 -3.77 3.26 13.32
N ILE A 189 -3.36 2.78 12.14
CA ILE A 189 -3.86 3.26 10.85
C ILE A 189 -5.36 2.96 10.74
N GLY A 190 -5.80 1.76 11.13
CA GLY A 190 -7.23 1.41 11.19
C GLY A 190 -8.03 2.36 12.07
N GLN A 191 -7.55 2.62 13.30
CA GLN A 191 -8.21 3.56 14.22
C GLN A 191 -8.28 4.99 13.67
N LEU A 192 -7.24 5.47 12.99
CA LEU A 192 -7.24 6.79 12.34
C LEU A 192 -8.24 6.85 11.20
N THR A 193 -8.31 5.81 10.37
CA THR A 193 -9.28 5.71 9.28
C THR A 193 -10.71 5.74 9.81
N ASP A 194 -10.99 4.99 10.88
CA ASP A 194 -12.31 4.98 11.52
C ASP A 194 -12.66 6.35 12.10
N LEU A 195 -11.71 7.02 12.75
CA LEU A 195 -11.91 8.36 13.31
C LEU A 195 -12.20 9.38 12.20
N VAL A 196 -11.46 9.33 11.09
CA VAL A 196 -11.71 10.17 9.92
C VAL A 196 -13.10 9.89 9.34
N GLY A 197 -13.51 8.62 9.27
CA GLY A 197 -14.86 8.23 8.87
C GLY A 197 -15.94 8.83 9.78
N GLN A 198 -15.76 8.75 11.10
CA GLN A 198 -16.70 9.33 12.08
C GLN A 198 -16.81 10.85 11.96
N VAL A 199 -15.68 11.55 11.82
CA VAL A 199 -15.66 13.01 11.65
C VAL A 199 -16.32 13.41 10.34
N ASN A 200 -16.05 12.69 9.24
CA ASN A 200 -16.68 12.94 7.96
C ASN A 200 -18.19 12.74 8.00
N ASN A 201 -18.67 11.68 8.66
CA ASN A 201 -20.10 11.42 8.83
C ASN A 201 -20.77 12.52 9.66
N ALA A 202 -20.19 12.89 10.80
CA ALA A 202 -20.71 13.97 11.65
C ALA A 202 -20.73 15.32 10.92
N MET A 203 -19.69 15.62 10.12
CA MET A 203 -19.67 16.81 9.27
C MET A 203 -20.75 16.75 8.18
N ALA A 204 -20.93 15.61 7.50
CA ALA A 204 -21.95 15.44 6.48
C ALA A 204 -23.37 15.64 7.04
N GLU A 205 -23.65 15.09 8.22
CA GLU A 205 -24.90 15.31 8.94
C GLU A 205 -25.09 16.79 9.31
N GLY A 206 -24.05 17.44 9.83
CA GLY A 206 -24.04 18.87 10.14
C GLY A 206 -24.32 19.74 8.92
N PHE A 207 -23.68 19.44 7.79
CA PHE A 207 -23.92 20.14 6.52
C PHE A 207 -25.34 19.89 5.98
N ALA A 208 -25.88 18.68 6.13
CA ALA A 208 -27.26 18.39 5.73
C ALA A 208 -28.29 19.14 6.59
N ALA A 209 -28.07 19.21 7.90
CA ALA A 209 -28.91 20.00 8.81
C ALA A 209 -28.83 21.50 8.48
N HIS A 210 -27.62 22.02 8.26
CA HIS A 210 -27.41 23.41 7.88
C HIS A 210 -28.06 23.74 6.53
N ARG A 211 -27.98 22.83 5.54
CA ARG A 211 -28.68 22.98 4.25
C ARG A 211 -30.19 23.06 4.41
N LYS A 212 -30.79 22.20 5.24
CA LYS A 212 -32.23 22.25 5.52
C LYS A 212 -32.62 23.59 6.14
N GLU A 213 -31.81 24.12 7.03
CA GLU A 213 -32.07 25.40 7.67
C GLU A 213 -31.91 26.58 6.72
N LEU A 214 -30.84 26.60 5.90
CA LEU A 214 -30.66 27.56 4.83
C LEU A 214 -31.86 27.56 3.88
N HIS A 215 -32.35 26.38 3.50
CA HIS A 215 -33.51 26.27 2.63
C HIS A 215 -34.78 26.85 3.28
N ARG A 216 -35.03 26.53 4.56
CA ARG A 216 -36.15 27.12 5.32
C ARG A 216 -36.08 28.65 5.38
N MET A 217 -34.89 29.20 5.65
CA MET A 217 -34.69 30.65 5.68
C MET A 217 -34.98 31.27 4.31
N VAL A 218 -34.49 30.68 3.23
CA VAL A 218 -34.76 31.17 1.87
C VAL A 218 -36.26 31.13 1.57
N THR A 219 -36.95 30.02 1.88
CA THR A 219 -38.40 29.92 1.69
C THR A 219 -39.17 30.95 2.52
N ALA A 220 -38.78 31.18 3.77
CA ALA A 220 -39.42 32.17 4.63
C ALA A 220 -39.21 33.61 4.10
N LEU A 221 -38.01 33.92 3.60
CA LEU A 221 -37.73 35.21 2.97
C LEU A 221 -38.55 35.42 1.71
N ASP A 222 -38.74 34.38 0.90
CA ASP A 222 -39.58 34.45 -0.31
C ASP A 222 -41.04 34.75 0.02
N LEU A 223 -41.61 34.05 1.02
CA LEU A 223 -42.98 34.32 1.49
C LEU A 223 -43.14 35.74 2.05
N LEU A 224 -42.14 36.25 2.78
CA LEU A 224 -42.17 37.62 3.31
C LEU A 224 -42.10 38.68 2.21
N LEU A 225 -41.33 38.41 1.14
CA LEU A 225 -41.29 39.29 -0.03
C LEU A 225 -42.63 39.30 -0.77
N GLU A 226 -43.22 38.12 -1.00
CA GLU A 226 -44.54 37.99 -1.65
C GLU A 226 -45.65 38.69 -0.86
N TYR A 227 -45.72 38.47 0.45
CA TYR A 227 -46.69 39.14 1.33
C TYR A 227 -46.54 40.66 1.30
N ARG A 228 -45.30 41.14 1.24
CA ARG A 228 -45.01 42.56 1.19
C ARG A 228 -45.35 43.20 -0.15
N GLU A 229 -45.15 42.49 -1.26
CA GLU A 229 -45.55 42.95 -2.58
C GLU A 229 -47.08 43.07 -2.66
N ALA A 230 -47.80 42.06 -2.18
CA ALA A 230 -49.27 42.08 -2.12
C ALA A 230 -49.84 43.23 -1.26
N THR A 231 -49.24 43.50 -0.09
CA THR A 231 -49.67 44.62 0.77
C THR A 231 -49.38 45.99 0.16
N ASN A 232 -48.24 46.17 -0.53
CA ASN A 232 -47.94 47.41 -1.23
C ASN A 232 -48.86 47.66 -2.43
N GLU A 233 -49.33 46.61 -3.11
CA GLU A 233 -50.33 46.74 -4.18
C GLU A 233 -51.70 47.12 -3.63
N SER A 234 -52.13 46.54 -2.50
CA SER A 234 -53.39 46.87 -1.84
C SER A 234 -53.44 48.33 -1.36
N ILE A 235 -52.32 48.88 -0.86
CA ILE A 235 -52.22 50.27 -0.38
C ILE A 235 -52.24 51.29 -1.54
N LYS A 236 -51.88 50.89 -2.77
CA LYS A 236 -51.90 51.78 -3.94
C LYS A 236 -53.27 51.90 -4.61
N GLN A 237 -54.24 51.06 -4.22
CA GLN A 237 -55.59 51.03 -4.79
C GLN A 237 -56.64 51.79 -3.94
N GLU A 238 -56.27 52.24 -2.74
CA GLU A 238 -57.05 53.19 -1.91
C GLU A 238 -56.61 54.64 -2.18
#